data_AF-Q5GIW5-F1
#
_entry.id   AF-Q5GIW5-F1
#
_cell.length_a   1.000
_cell.length_b   1.000
_cell.length_c   1.000
_cell.angle_alpha   90.00
_cell.angle_beta   90.00
_cell.angle_gamma   90.00
#
_symmetry.space_group_name_H-M   'P 1'
#
loop_
_entity.id
_entity.type
_entity.pdbx_description
1 polymer ?
#
loop_
_entity_poly.entity_id
_entity_poly.type
_entity_poly.pdbx_seq_one_letter_code
_entity_poly.pdbx_strand_id
1 'polypeptide(L)'
;EANTKRANSSPSLGIKRTYTYTFEGSSDMIASATTPELIFFSKARDNSAIDNTFFSHERQQWSVFNNWINTTVSGNTGYSFEGFSCTSSPCPQMQLPLRFILDTAILEATAMRSIDGQVIFRIRQHPEIGVSFQLGKNYKGDVEWLNNQPQQDEFPLTTLRISFGDSANVSFQLRAKLHLLTLPTSYKDIPMMKLTLGKIKLQKWEARNQGPSLVSYIVQDTGSLNVQLNTPRILLMQQQRQCTVNNASGEPKFSHITIG
;
A
#
# COMPACT_ATOMS: atom_id res chain seq x y z
N GLU A 1 -17.39 8.24 -9.21
CA GLU A 1 -17.52 9.38 -8.28
C GLU A 1 -16.67 9.13 -7.04
N ALA A 2 -16.14 10.19 -6.41
CA ALA A 2 -15.44 10.03 -5.14
C ALA A 2 -16.44 9.72 -4.02
N ASN A 3 -16.10 8.80 -3.12
CA ASN A 3 -16.94 8.50 -1.96
C ASN A 3 -16.79 9.61 -0.92
N THR A 4 -17.49 10.72 -1.14
CA THR A 4 -17.46 11.90 -0.28
C THR A 4 -18.38 11.66 0.92
N LYS A 5 -17.78 11.57 2.11
CA LYS A 5 -18.49 11.40 3.37
C LYS A 5 -19.12 12.73 3.80
N ARG A 6 -20.35 12.67 4.30
CA ARG A 6 -21.04 13.83 4.87
C ARG A 6 -20.82 13.89 6.38
N ALA A 7 -20.59 15.10 6.91
CA ALA A 7 -20.41 15.29 8.33
C ALA A 7 -21.73 15.11 9.10
N ASN A 8 -21.67 14.37 10.21
CA ASN A 8 -22.72 14.32 11.22
C ASN A 8 -22.31 15.18 12.41
N SER A 9 -23.10 16.20 12.75
CA SER A 9 -22.78 17.14 13.83
C SER A 9 -23.42 16.73 15.16
N SER A 10 -22.63 16.74 16.23
CA SER A 10 -23.11 16.61 17.61
C SER A 10 -22.61 17.80 18.45
N PRO A 11 -23.50 18.76 18.78
CA PRO A 11 -23.16 19.89 19.62
C PRO A 11 -23.19 19.53 21.11
N SER A 12 -22.22 20.03 21.86
CA SER A 12 -22.21 20.06 23.32
C SER A 12 -22.43 21.49 23.79
N LEU A 13 -23.61 21.74 24.38
CA LEU A 13 -24.11 23.06 24.73
C LEU A 13 -23.87 23.38 26.21
N GLY A 14 -22.60 23.54 26.59
CA GLY A 14 -22.19 24.08 27.89
C GLY A 14 -21.72 25.53 27.81
N ILE A 15 -21.11 26.04 28.89
CA ILE A 15 -20.47 27.37 28.94
C ILE A 15 -19.41 27.51 27.82
N LYS A 16 -18.71 26.41 27.51
CA LYS A 16 -17.88 26.27 26.31
C LYS A 16 -18.62 25.38 25.32
N ARG A 17 -19.03 25.95 24.19
CA ARG A 17 -19.70 25.20 23.12
C ARG A 17 -18.68 24.40 22.35
N THR A 18 -18.94 23.09 22.19
CA THR A 18 -18.10 22.22 21.36
C THR A 18 -18.95 21.58 20.28
N TYR A 19 -18.58 21.75 19.01
CA TYR A 19 -19.21 21.07 17.89
C TYR A 19 -18.31 19.94 17.42
N THR A 20 -18.81 18.70 17.47
CA THR A 20 -18.10 17.54 16.94
C THR A 20 -18.71 17.14 15.60
N TYR A 21 -17.88 17.04 14.57
CA TYR A 21 -18.26 16.56 13.25
C TYR A 21 -17.65 15.18 13.05
N THR A 22 -18.51 14.18 12.92
CA THR A 22 -18.12 12.79 12.73
C THR A 22 -18.44 12.36 11.31
N PHE A 23 -17.45 11.81 10.63
CA PHE A 23 -17.61 11.11 9.36
C PHE A 23 -17.66 9.60 9.60
N GLU A 24 -18.41 8.90 8.77
CA GLU A 24 -18.58 7.46 8.84
C GLU A 24 -18.45 6.84 7.45
N GLY A 25 -18.32 5.51 7.42
CA GLY A 25 -18.21 4.74 6.18
C GLY A 25 -16.78 4.33 5.86
N SER A 26 -16.63 3.10 5.41
CA SER A 26 -15.36 2.53 4.99
C SER A 26 -15.42 2.12 3.54
N SER A 27 -14.27 2.15 2.87
CA SER A 27 -14.14 1.74 1.48
C SER A 27 -12.82 1.00 1.28
N ASP A 28 -12.65 0.36 0.13
CA ASP A 28 -11.46 -0.41 -0.21
C ASP A 28 -10.75 0.20 -1.41
N MET A 29 -9.42 0.24 -1.33
CA MET A 29 -8.52 0.42 -2.46
C MET A 29 -7.81 -0.90 -2.71
N ILE A 30 -7.87 -1.39 -3.94
CA ILE A 30 -7.40 -2.73 -4.29
C ILE A 30 -6.43 -2.63 -5.45
N ALA A 31 -5.23 -3.19 -5.27
CA ALA A 31 -4.34 -3.57 -6.36
C ALA A 31 -4.49 -5.07 -6.62
N SER A 32 -4.62 -5.48 -7.88
CA SER A 32 -4.76 -6.90 -8.24
C SER A 32 -3.89 -7.21 -9.44
N ALA A 33 -3.19 -8.34 -9.40
CA ALA A 33 -2.46 -8.82 -10.56
C ALA A 33 -3.49 -9.30 -11.59
N THR A 34 -3.75 -8.49 -12.62
CA THR A 34 -4.64 -8.89 -13.72
C THR A 34 -3.97 -9.89 -14.65
N THR A 35 -2.63 -9.88 -14.72
CA THR A 35 -1.80 -10.84 -15.47
C THR A 35 -0.36 -10.77 -14.97
N PRO A 36 0.38 -11.90 -14.88
CA PRO A 36 -0.05 -13.28 -14.99
C PRO A 36 -0.77 -13.74 -13.72
N GLU A 37 -1.55 -14.80 -13.85
CA GLU A 37 -2.27 -15.45 -12.73
C GLU A 37 -1.32 -16.24 -11.80
N LEU A 38 -0.10 -16.51 -12.26
CA LEU A 38 0.91 -17.32 -11.59
C LEU A 38 2.28 -16.64 -11.62
N ILE A 39 2.90 -16.50 -10.44
CA ILE A 39 4.31 -16.12 -10.28
C ILE A 39 5.12 -17.35 -9.89
N PHE A 40 6.33 -17.43 -10.44
CA PHE A 40 7.27 -18.52 -10.17
C PHE A 40 8.58 -17.96 -9.63
N PHE A 41 8.91 -18.36 -8.40
CA PHE A 41 10.19 -18.06 -7.77
C PHE A 41 11.05 -19.32 -7.66
N SER A 42 12.33 -19.23 -8.06
CA SER A 42 13.28 -20.32 -7.88
C SER A 42 14.71 -19.87 -7.61
N LYS A 43 15.49 -20.74 -6.96
CA LYS A 43 16.92 -20.48 -6.67
C LYS A 43 17.75 -20.19 -7.92
N ALA A 44 17.49 -20.86 -9.04
CA ALA A 44 18.22 -20.62 -10.29
C ALA A 44 17.86 -19.30 -10.97
N ARG A 45 16.72 -18.70 -10.62
CA ARG A 45 16.19 -17.52 -11.29
C ARG A 45 16.34 -16.24 -10.48
N ASP A 46 16.15 -16.34 -9.17
CA ASP A 46 15.95 -15.18 -8.29
C ASP A 46 17.04 -15.04 -7.22
N ASN A 47 18.13 -15.82 -7.31
CA ASN A 47 19.29 -15.70 -6.43
C ASN A 47 20.26 -14.63 -6.94
N SER A 48 20.12 -13.39 -6.47
CA SER A 48 21.08 -12.32 -6.79
C SER A 48 22.13 -12.06 -5.70
N ALA A 49 22.13 -12.78 -4.56
CA ALA A 49 23.06 -12.50 -3.44
C ALA A 49 23.22 -13.62 -2.38
N ILE A 50 23.42 -14.90 -2.78
CA ILE A 50 24.04 -15.92 -1.89
C ILE A 50 25.39 -16.42 -2.47
N ASP A 51 25.84 -15.89 -3.60
CA ASP A 51 27.15 -16.23 -4.17
C ASP A 51 27.87 -14.96 -4.62
N ASN A 52 28.85 -14.52 -3.83
CA ASN A 52 29.70 -13.37 -4.14
C ASN A 52 30.86 -13.73 -5.10
N THR A 53 30.88 -14.92 -5.73
CA THR A 53 32.10 -15.38 -6.43
C THR A 53 32.02 -15.51 -7.94
N PHE A 54 30.88 -15.24 -8.59
CA PHE A 54 30.84 -15.24 -10.06
C PHE A 54 29.83 -14.20 -10.53
N PHE A 55 30.30 -13.10 -11.13
CA PHE A 55 29.79 -12.48 -12.37
C PHE A 55 30.35 -11.06 -12.50
N SER A 56 31.29 -10.95 -13.44
CA SER A 56 31.88 -9.74 -13.97
C SER A 56 30.83 -8.80 -14.59
N HIS A 57 30.93 -7.51 -14.25
CA HIS A 57 30.66 -6.34 -15.09
C HIS A 57 29.76 -6.54 -16.33
N GLU A 58 28.48 -6.83 -16.16
CA GLU A 58 27.40 -6.39 -17.06
C GLU A 58 26.11 -6.32 -16.25
N ARG A 59 25.28 -5.30 -16.49
CA ARG A 59 23.98 -5.09 -15.83
C ARG A 59 23.03 -6.24 -16.12
N GLN A 60 23.07 -7.29 -15.29
CA GLN A 60 22.20 -8.45 -15.44
C GLN A 60 20.82 -8.15 -14.84
N GLN A 61 19.94 -7.68 -15.72
CA GLN A 61 18.52 -7.46 -15.54
C GLN A 61 17.78 -8.81 -15.56
N TRP A 62 17.63 -9.46 -14.40
CA TRP A 62 16.75 -10.63 -14.27
C TRP A 62 16.06 -10.62 -12.91
N SER A 63 14.80 -10.17 -12.88
CA SER A 63 13.84 -10.68 -11.89
C SER A 63 12.51 -10.86 -12.57
N VAL A 64 12.02 -12.10 -12.53
CA VAL A 64 10.77 -12.43 -13.18
C VAL A 64 9.65 -12.17 -12.20
N PHE A 65 8.75 -11.30 -12.67
CA PHE A 65 7.77 -10.56 -11.89
C PHE A 65 8.32 -9.44 -11.00
N ASN A 66 9.21 -8.61 -11.57
CA ASN A 66 9.49 -7.25 -11.04
C ASN A 66 8.42 -6.21 -11.41
N ASN A 67 7.32 -6.63 -12.04
CA ASN A 67 6.33 -5.70 -12.54
C ASN A 67 5.45 -5.22 -11.40
N TRP A 68 5.04 -3.97 -11.47
CA TRP A 68 4.07 -3.41 -10.55
C TRP A 68 2.71 -4.09 -10.74
N ILE A 69 2.19 -4.65 -9.66
CA ILE A 69 0.78 -4.98 -9.50
C ILE A 69 0.07 -3.65 -9.22
N ASN A 70 -0.68 -3.16 -10.20
CA ASN A 70 -1.31 -1.84 -10.14
C ASN A 70 -2.72 -1.90 -9.56
N THR A 71 -3.23 -0.72 -9.26
CA THR A 71 -4.59 -0.51 -8.76
C THR A 71 -5.62 -0.99 -9.77
N THR A 72 -6.57 -1.80 -9.32
CA THR A 72 -7.77 -2.16 -10.07
C THR A 72 -9.02 -1.46 -9.50
N VAL A 73 -9.01 -1.15 -8.20
CA VAL A 73 -10.04 -0.35 -7.53
C VAL A 73 -9.37 0.84 -6.85
N SER A 74 -9.60 2.05 -7.38
CA SER A 74 -9.03 3.28 -6.82
C SER A 74 -9.64 3.63 -5.47
N GLY A 75 -8.81 4.13 -4.56
CA GLY A 75 -9.23 4.54 -3.23
C GLY A 75 -9.69 5.99 -3.19
N ASN A 76 -10.98 6.22 -3.38
CA ASN A 76 -11.52 7.58 -3.34
C ASN A 76 -12.08 7.90 -1.96
N THR A 77 -11.66 9.01 -1.37
CA THR A 77 -12.22 9.52 -0.11
C THR A 77 -12.42 11.02 -0.17
N GLY A 78 -13.48 11.51 0.44
CA GLY A 78 -13.74 12.94 0.57
C GLY A 78 -14.53 13.27 1.82
N TYR A 79 -14.57 14.54 2.16
CA TYR A 79 -15.26 15.07 3.33
C TYR A 79 -16.05 16.31 2.92
N SER A 80 -17.33 16.34 3.30
CA SER A 80 -18.23 17.46 3.03
C SER A 80 -18.78 18.04 4.33
N PHE A 81 -18.63 19.36 4.47
CA PHE A 81 -19.27 20.20 5.47
C PHE A 81 -20.44 21.00 4.89
N GLU A 82 -20.97 20.56 3.75
CA GLU A 82 -22.12 21.20 3.11
C GLU A 82 -23.35 21.20 4.03
N GLY A 83 -23.93 22.39 4.19
CA GLY A 83 -25.04 22.63 5.12
C GLY A 83 -24.60 23.01 6.54
N PHE A 84 -23.29 23.05 6.83
CA PHE A 84 -22.77 23.56 8.10
C PHE A 84 -22.13 24.93 7.93
N SER A 85 -22.29 25.78 8.94
CA SER A 85 -21.63 27.07 9.07
C SER A 85 -20.90 27.14 10.41
N CYS A 86 -19.85 27.96 10.48
CA CYS A 86 -19.17 28.24 11.74
C CYS A 86 -19.88 29.36 12.50
N THR A 87 -19.81 29.29 13.83
CA THR A 87 -20.40 30.28 14.73
C THR A 87 -19.35 31.16 15.41
N SER A 88 -18.07 30.98 15.09
CA SER A 88 -16.95 31.75 15.64
C SER A 88 -16.41 32.76 14.63
N SER A 89 -15.85 33.85 15.14
CA SER A 89 -15.08 34.82 14.34
C SER A 89 -13.67 34.97 14.93
N PRO A 90 -12.60 34.66 14.16
CA PRO A 90 -12.64 34.12 12.79
C PRO A 90 -13.19 32.69 12.73
N CYS A 91 -13.66 32.33 11.54
CA CYS A 91 -14.08 30.97 11.21
C CYS A 91 -12.84 30.11 10.93
N PRO A 92 -12.63 28.98 11.63
CA PRO A 92 -11.44 28.18 11.41
C PRO A 92 -11.55 27.38 10.11
N GLN A 93 -10.45 27.31 9.36
CA GLN A 93 -10.31 26.40 8.22
C GLN A 93 -9.82 25.04 8.72
N MET A 94 -10.53 23.98 8.39
CA MET A 94 -10.22 22.62 8.81
C MET A 94 -9.00 22.09 8.06
N GLN A 95 -8.06 21.49 8.80
CA GLN A 95 -6.92 20.77 8.24
C GLN A 95 -7.18 19.29 8.51
N LEU A 96 -7.44 18.51 7.45
CA LEU A 96 -7.81 17.11 7.53
C LEU A 96 -6.65 16.22 7.06
N PRO A 97 -5.66 15.96 7.93
CA PRO A 97 -4.53 15.10 7.61
C PRO A 97 -4.97 13.64 7.45
N LEU A 98 -4.68 13.07 6.29
CA LEU A 98 -4.84 11.65 5.99
C LEU A 98 -3.49 10.96 6.16
N ARG A 99 -3.50 9.87 6.93
CA ARG A 99 -2.32 9.07 7.22
C ARG A 99 -2.57 7.62 6.83
N PHE A 100 -1.54 6.98 6.32
CA PHE A 100 -1.54 5.54 6.14
C PHE A 100 -1.02 4.88 7.40
N ILE A 101 -1.69 3.83 7.85
CA ILE A 101 -1.32 3.01 9.00
C ILE A 101 -1.13 1.58 8.48
N LEU A 102 0.08 1.04 8.62
CA LEU A 102 0.48 -0.31 8.23
C LEU A 102 -0.24 -1.36 9.08
N ASP A 103 -0.63 -2.47 8.47
CA ASP A 103 -1.14 -3.63 9.21
C ASP A 103 0.02 -4.50 9.71
N THR A 104 0.53 -4.19 10.91
CA THR A 104 1.67 -4.89 11.52
C THR A 104 1.36 -6.32 11.98
N ALA A 105 0.08 -6.69 12.05
CA ALA A 105 -0.35 -8.05 12.33
C ALA A 105 -0.19 -8.97 11.11
N ILE A 106 -0.14 -8.40 9.91
CA ILE A 106 0.02 -9.13 8.64
C ILE A 106 1.44 -8.93 8.08
N LEU A 107 1.98 -7.72 8.23
CA LEU A 107 3.25 -7.29 7.64
C LEU A 107 4.31 -6.99 8.70
N GLU A 108 5.56 -7.31 8.39
CA GLU A 108 6.72 -7.00 9.23
C GLU A 108 7.76 -6.25 8.40
N ALA A 109 8.19 -5.07 8.84
CA ALA A 109 9.23 -4.32 8.16
C ALA A 109 10.56 -5.09 8.18
N THR A 110 11.23 -5.19 7.03
CA THR A 110 12.57 -5.77 6.93
C THR A 110 13.61 -4.67 6.72
N ALA A 111 14.89 -5.01 6.89
CA ALA A 111 15.99 -4.13 6.53
C ALA A 111 16.23 -4.04 5.00
N MET A 112 15.51 -4.85 4.20
CA MET A 112 15.72 -4.95 2.76
C MET A 112 15.00 -3.87 1.98
N ARG A 113 15.56 -3.53 0.81
CA ARG A 113 15.01 -2.57 -0.14
C ARG A 113 14.76 -3.20 -1.49
N SER A 114 13.66 -2.81 -2.13
CA SER A 114 13.45 -3.11 -3.54
C SER A 114 14.42 -2.30 -4.41
N ILE A 115 14.52 -2.69 -5.67
CA ILE A 115 15.31 -1.96 -6.68
C ILE A 115 14.84 -0.50 -6.81
N ASP A 116 13.55 -0.24 -6.58
CA ASP A 116 12.96 1.10 -6.57
C ASP A 116 13.10 1.84 -5.22
N GLY A 117 13.97 1.34 -4.33
CA GLY A 117 14.27 1.94 -3.01
C GLY A 117 13.18 1.77 -1.95
N GLN A 118 12.11 1.01 -2.23
CA GLN A 118 11.00 0.84 -1.29
C GLN A 118 11.35 -0.18 -0.20
N VAL A 119 10.84 0.03 1.01
CA VAL A 119 10.93 -0.98 2.08
C VAL A 119 10.22 -2.25 1.64
N ILE A 120 10.86 -3.39 1.84
CA ILE A 120 10.21 -4.69 1.68
C ILE A 120 9.66 -5.11 3.04
N PHE A 121 8.36 -5.40 3.09
CA PHE A 121 7.67 -5.94 4.25
C PHE A 121 7.52 -7.45 4.09
N ARG A 122 7.97 -8.24 5.06
CA ARG A 122 7.74 -9.68 5.12
C ARG A 122 6.26 -9.95 5.37
N ILE A 123 5.70 -10.90 4.62
CA ILE A 123 4.33 -11.37 4.85
C ILE A 123 4.40 -12.43 5.95
N ARG A 124 3.78 -12.18 7.11
CA ARG A 124 3.95 -13.07 8.28
C ARG A 124 3.46 -14.49 8.03
N GLN A 125 2.34 -14.65 7.29
CA GLN A 125 1.78 -15.96 6.96
C GLN A 125 2.69 -16.78 6.01
N HIS A 126 3.47 -16.09 5.17
CA HIS A 126 4.37 -16.69 4.19
C HIS A 126 5.73 -15.97 4.25
N PRO A 127 6.55 -16.27 5.27
CA PRO A 127 7.77 -15.50 5.57
C PRO A 127 8.84 -15.59 4.48
N GLU A 128 8.70 -16.52 3.54
CA GLU A 128 9.56 -16.66 2.38
C GLU A 128 9.35 -15.55 1.35
N ILE A 129 8.21 -14.86 1.41
CA ILE A 129 7.86 -13.77 0.49
C ILE A 129 7.65 -12.45 1.22
N GLY A 130 7.98 -11.39 0.51
CA GLY A 130 7.80 -10.01 0.95
C GLY A 130 7.03 -9.21 -0.08
N VAL A 131 6.53 -8.06 0.35
CA VAL A 131 5.84 -7.09 -0.48
C VAL A 131 6.48 -5.72 -0.30
N SER A 132 6.76 -5.04 -1.39
CA SER A 132 7.00 -3.59 -1.38
C SER A 132 5.85 -2.92 -2.09
N PHE A 133 5.39 -1.77 -1.62
CA PHE A 133 4.29 -1.05 -2.26
C PHE A 133 4.52 0.45 -2.27
N GLN A 134 3.74 1.18 -3.06
CA GLN A 134 3.70 2.64 -3.03
C GLN A 134 2.26 3.11 -3.13
N LEU A 135 1.96 4.17 -2.39
CA LEU A 135 0.70 4.89 -2.47
C LEU A 135 0.90 6.11 -3.35
N GLY A 136 0.02 6.30 -4.32
CA GLY A 136 0.00 7.44 -5.22
C GLY A 136 -1.18 8.34 -4.92
N LYS A 137 -0.98 9.65 -4.94
CA LYS A 137 -2.06 10.64 -4.96
C LYS A 137 -2.42 10.93 -6.41
N ASN A 138 -3.66 10.74 -6.80
CA ASN A 138 -4.12 11.05 -8.16
C ASN A 138 -4.83 12.41 -8.17
N TYR A 139 -4.26 13.34 -8.95
CA TYR A 139 -4.85 14.64 -9.25
C TYR A 139 -5.14 14.72 -10.75
N LYS A 140 -6.42 14.62 -11.14
CA LYS A 140 -6.88 14.78 -12.53
C LYS A 140 -6.16 13.88 -13.55
N GLY A 141 -5.72 12.69 -13.14
CA GLY A 141 -5.02 11.73 -13.99
C GLY A 141 -3.52 11.63 -13.72
N ASP A 142 -2.92 12.64 -13.10
CA ASP A 142 -1.50 12.63 -12.72
C ASP A 142 -1.31 12.02 -11.34
N VAL A 143 -0.47 11.00 -11.27
CA VAL A 143 -0.24 10.21 -10.04
C VAL A 143 1.11 10.55 -9.43
N GLU A 144 1.07 11.24 -8.30
CA GLU A 144 2.24 11.54 -7.47
C GLU A 144 2.52 10.34 -6.55
N TRP A 145 3.48 9.50 -6.91
CA TRP A 145 3.88 8.33 -6.13
C TRP A 145 4.68 8.74 -4.88
N LEU A 146 4.20 8.33 -3.72
CA LEU A 146 4.85 8.56 -2.44
C LEU A 146 5.87 7.45 -2.17
N ASN A 147 7.04 7.83 -1.66
CA ASN A 147 8.02 6.88 -1.18
C ASN A 147 7.63 6.42 0.23
N ASN A 148 7.69 5.12 0.46
CA ASN A 148 7.44 4.58 1.79
C ASN A 148 8.54 5.06 2.75
N GLN A 149 8.13 5.70 3.85
CA GLN A 149 9.08 6.10 4.87
C GLN A 149 9.53 4.88 5.66
N PRO A 150 10.84 4.59 5.70
CA PRO A 150 11.34 3.47 6.47
C PRO A 150 11.19 3.74 7.95
N GLN A 151 10.72 2.74 8.70
CA GLN A 151 10.65 2.70 10.17
C GLN A 151 9.44 3.36 10.82
N GLN A 152 8.40 3.74 10.07
CA GLN A 152 7.14 4.15 10.68
C GLN A 152 5.99 3.26 10.23
N ASP A 153 5.30 2.67 11.21
CA ASP A 153 4.04 1.95 11.02
C ASP A 153 2.91 2.91 10.58
N GLU A 154 3.16 4.22 10.63
CA GLU A 154 2.24 5.25 10.17
C GLU A 154 2.99 6.38 9.47
N PHE A 155 2.55 6.79 8.28
CA PHE A 155 3.16 7.92 7.56
C PHE A 155 2.12 8.86 6.94
N PRO A 156 2.44 10.17 6.83
CA PRO A 156 1.52 11.16 6.27
C PRO A 156 1.36 10.99 4.75
N LEU A 157 0.11 11.14 4.26
CA LEU A 157 -0.19 11.10 2.82
C LEU A 157 -0.47 12.50 2.26
N THR A 158 -1.42 13.20 2.87
CA THR A 158 -1.87 14.53 2.44
C THR A 158 -2.69 15.20 3.54
N THR A 159 -2.94 16.49 3.39
CA THR A 159 -3.84 17.24 4.26
C THR A 159 -4.86 17.96 3.40
N LEU A 160 -6.14 17.61 3.53
CA LEU A 160 -7.22 18.32 2.87
C LEU A 160 -7.57 19.57 3.66
N ARG A 161 -7.65 20.70 2.97
CA ARG A 161 -8.01 22.00 3.54
C ARG A 161 -9.46 22.29 3.16
N ILE A 162 -10.34 22.41 4.14
CA ILE A 162 -11.78 22.56 3.91
C ILE A 162 -12.34 23.67 4.80
N SER A 163 -13.21 24.50 4.22
CA SER A 163 -13.99 25.49 4.95
C SER A 163 -15.38 24.96 5.25
N PHE A 164 -16.08 25.55 6.22
CA PHE A 164 -17.49 25.22 6.45
C PHE A 164 -18.32 25.54 5.20
N GLY A 165 -19.25 24.66 4.84
CA GLY A 165 -20.06 24.76 3.63
C GLY A 165 -19.45 24.10 2.40
N ASP A 166 -18.15 23.77 2.42
CA ASP A 166 -17.43 23.20 1.27
C ASP A 166 -17.23 21.68 1.37
N SER A 167 -16.70 21.10 0.30
CA SER A 167 -16.22 19.72 0.26
C SER A 167 -14.84 19.62 -0.38
N ALA A 168 -14.06 18.60 0.01
CA ALA A 168 -12.83 18.24 -0.68
C ALA A 168 -12.70 16.72 -0.77
N ASN A 169 -12.07 16.26 -1.84
CA ASN A 169 -11.83 14.85 -2.09
C ASN A 169 -10.40 14.61 -2.59
N VAL A 170 -9.98 13.35 -2.49
CA VAL A 170 -8.71 12.87 -3.03
C VAL A 170 -8.91 11.43 -3.50
N SER A 171 -8.20 11.09 -4.57
CA SER A 171 -8.12 9.73 -5.08
C SER A 171 -6.73 9.19 -4.83
N PHE A 172 -6.66 7.96 -4.31
CA PHE A 172 -5.44 7.23 -4.09
C PHE A 172 -5.31 6.06 -5.07
N GLN A 173 -4.07 5.74 -5.39
CA GLN A 173 -3.69 4.55 -6.10
C GLN A 173 -2.67 3.75 -5.29
N LEU A 174 -2.66 2.44 -5.47
CA LEU A 174 -1.72 1.48 -4.94
C LEU A 174 -0.98 0.80 -6.08
N ARG A 175 0.34 0.66 -5.94
CA ARG A 175 1.10 -0.33 -6.70
C ARG A 175 1.97 -1.16 -5.78
N ALA A 176 2.14 -2.44 -6.07
CA ALA A 176 2.93 -3.35 -5.25
C ALA A 176 3.82 -4.27 -6.09
N LYS A 177 4.88 -4.79 -5.48
CA LYS A 177 5.75 -5.85 -6.02
C LYS A 177 5.93 -6.93 -4.96
N LEU A 178 6.00 -8.17 -5.41
CA LEU A 178 6.30 -9.32 -4.58
C LEU A 178 7.79 -9.65 -4.70
N HIS A 179 8.39 -10.07 -3.59
CA HIS A 179 9.82 -10.34 -3.47
C HIS A 179 10.03 -11.70 -2.81
N LEU A 180 11.02 -12.44 -3.28
CA LEU A 180 11.52 -13.60 -2.57
C LEU A 180 12.49 -13.12 -1.48
N LEU A 181 12.25 -13.51 -0.23
CA LEU A 181 13.09 -13.14 0.92
C LEU A 181 14.03 -14.26 1.34
N THR A 182 13.54 -15.49 1.31
CA THR A 182 14.34 -16.68 1.61
C THR A 182 14.18 -17.68 0.49
N LEU A 183 15.28 -18.35 0.16
CA LEU A 183 15.24 -19.40 -0.85
C LEU A 183 14.35 -20.55 -0.36
N PRO A 184 13.46 -21.06 -1.22
CA PRO A 184 12.64 -22.21 -0.86
C PRO A 184 13.52 -23.46 -0.69
N THR A 185 13.29 -24.20 0.39
CA THR A 185 13.94 -25.49 0.67
C THR A 185 13.13 -26.67 0.12
N SER A 186 11.88 -26.44 -0.27
CA SER A 186 10.98 -27.42 -0.87
C SER A 186 9.99 -26.73 -1.81
N TYR A 187 9.25 -27.52 -2.60
CA TYR A 187 8.13 -27.00 -3.38
C TYR A 187 7.06 -26.42 -2.44
N LYS A 188 6.61 -25.19 -2.73
CA LYS A 188 5.51 -24.55 -2.02
C LYS A 188 4.57 -23.89 -3.01
N ASP A 189 3.30 -24.23 -2.94
CA ASP A 189 2.22 -23.58 -3.67
C ASP A 189 1.45 -22.67 -2.72
N ILE A 190 1.53 -21.37 -2.98
CA ILE A 190 0.83 -20.35 -2.21
C ILE A 190 -0.36 -19.90 -3.08
N PRO A 191 -1.60 -20.15 -2.65
CA PRO A 191 -2.77 -19.72 -3.40
C PRO A 191 -2.86 -18.19 -3.49
N MET A 192 -3.76 -17.70 -4.32
CA MET A 192 -4.08 -16.26 -4.33
C MET A 192 -4.51 -15.81 -2.93
N MET A 193 -4.02 -14.65 -2.50
CA MET A 193 -4.30 -14.09 -1.19
C MET A 193 -4.85 -12.68 -1.31
N LYS A 194 -5.78 -12.36 -0.42
CA LYS A 194 -6.22 -10.99 -0.17
C LYS A 194 -5.42 -10.43 1.00
N LEU A 195 -4.34 -9.72 0.69
CA LEU A 195 -3.43 -9.15 1.68
C LEU A 195 -3.88 -7.73 2.06
N THR A 196 -4.23 -7.51 3.32
CA THR A 196 -4.48 -6.15 3.82
C THR A 196 -3.14 -5.52 4.18
N LEU A 197 -2.73 -4.51 3.43
CA LEU A 197 -1.45 -3.82 3.65
C LEU A 197 -1.56 -2.82 4.81
N GLY A 198 -2.73 -2.24 5.00
CA GLY A 198 -2.97 -1.20 5.99
C GLY A 198 -4.25 -0.43 5.71
N LYS A 199 -4.38 0.73 6.34
CA LYS A 199 -5.58 1.58 6.27
C LYS A 199 -5.19 3.05 6.18
N ILE A 200 -5.92 3.81 5.39
CA ILE A 200 -5.84 5.27 5.37
C ILE A 200 -6.93 5.81 6.30
N LYS A 201 -6.53 6.61 7.28
CA LYS A 201 -7.45 7.23 8.26
C LYS A 201 -7.24 8.73 8.33
N LEU A 202 -8.33 9.44 8.62
CA LEU A 202 -8.28 10.83 9.03
C LEU A 202 -7.73 10.91 10.46
N GLN A 203 -6.68 11.70 10.66
CA GLN A 203 -6.26 12.07 12.00
C GLN A 203 -7.19 13.16 12.53
N LYS A 204 -7.64 12.97 13.78
CA LYS A 204 -8.53 13.90 14.48
C LYS A 204 -7.98 15.32 14.42
N TRP A 205 -8.81 16.27 14.03
CA TRP A 205 -8.48 17.69 14.00
C TRP A 205 -9.31 18.45 15.02
N GLU A 206 -8.71 19.43 15.68
CA GLU A 206 -9.37 20.24 16.69
C GLU A 206 -8.97 21.71 16.57
N ALA A 207 -9.95 22.60 16.68
CA ALA A 207 -9.74 24.03 16.89
C ALA A 207 -10.44 24.44 18.18
N ARG A 208 -9.68 24.82 19.20
CA ARG A 208 -10.20 25.10 20.55
C ARG A 208 -10.33 26.61 20.79
N ASN A 209 -11.29 27.00 21.62
CA ASN A 209 -11.47 28.37 22.12
C ASN A 209 -11.46 29.44 21.01
N GLN A 210 -12.19 29.20 19.93
CA GLN A 210 -12.28 30.08 18.78
C GLN A 210 -13.20 31.28 19.06
N GLY A 211 -12.66 32.49 18.85
CA GLY A 211 -13.38 33.75 18.99
C GLY A 211 -13.82 34.08 20.43
N PRO A 212 -14.55 35.18 20.62
CA PRO A 212 -14.99 35.66 21.94
C PRO A 212 -15.96 34.70 22.64
N SER A 213 -16.70 33.88 21.87
CA SER A 213 -17.63 32.87 22.38
C SER A 213 -16.96 31.54 22.78
N LEU A 214 -15.62 31.45 22.70
CA LEU A 214 -14.81 30.30 23.12
C LEU A 214 -15.30 28.96 22.55
N VAL A 215 -15.71 28.96 21.27
CA VAL A 215 -16.26 27.78 20.59
C VAL A 215 -15.14 26.82 20.23
N SER A 216 -15.34 25.53 20.44
CA SER A 216 -14.41 24.50 19.98
C SER A 216 -15.03 23.64 18.88
N TYR A 217 -14.22 23.24 17.92
CA TYR A 217 -14.61 22.36 16.82
C TYR A 217 -13.72 21.12 16.84
N ILE A 218 -14.34 19.96 16.70
CA ILE A 218 -13.67 18.67 16.61
C ILE A 218 -14.12 18.01 15.33
N VAL A 219 -13.16 17.51 14.54
CA VAL A 219 -13.44 16.73 13.33
C VAL A 219 -12.79 15.37 13.47
N GLN A 220 -13.58 14.32 13.23
CA GLN A 220 -13.14 12.93 13.34
C GLN A 220 -13.82 12.05 12.29
N ASP A 221 -13.18 10.94 11.96
CA ASP A 221 -13.72 9.90 11.07
C ASP A 221 -13.61 8.56 11.79
N THR A 222 -14.72 7.85 11.90
CA THR A 222 -14.74 6.49 12.48
C THR A 222 -14.44 5.43 11.43
N GLY A 223 -14.55 5.76 10.15
CA GLY A 223 -14.28 4.88 9.03
C GLY A 223 -12.80 4.81 8.64
N SER A 224 -12.56 4.10 7.53
CA SER A 224 -11.23 4.02 6.91
C SER A 224 -11.30 3.64 5.44
N LEU A 225 -10.27 4.00 4.69
CA LEU A 225 -10.02 3.44 3.37
C LEU A 225 -9.00 2.30 3.52
N ASN A 226 -9.45 1.05 3.39
CA ASN A 226 -8.56 -0.11 3.52
C ASN A 226 -7.70 -0.25 2.26
N VAL A 227 -6.43 -0.58 2.44
CA VAL A 227 -5.46 -0.75 1.36
C VAL A 227 -5.16 -2.23 1.22
N GLN A 228 -5.53 -2.81 0.07
CA GLN A 228 -5.49 -4.24 -0.14
C GLN A 228 -4.73 -4.60 -1.42
N LEU A 229 -3.99 -5.70 -1.36
CA LEU A 229 -3.33 -6.33 -2.48
C LEU A 229 -3.90 -7.74 -2.68
N ASN A 230 -4.48 -8.00 -3.84
CA ASN A 230 -4.80 -9.34 -4.27
C ASN A 230 -3.58 -9.90 -5.02
N THR A 231 -2.93 -10.88 -4.42
CA THR A 231 -1.77 -11.53 -5.02
C THR A 231 -2.21 -12.54 -6.07
N PRO A 232 -1.42 -12.76 -7.14
CA PRO A 232 -1.55 -13.95 -7.96
C PRO A 232 -1.13 -15.19 -7.15
N ARG A 233 -1.36 -16.39 -7.71
CA ARG A 233 -0.83 -17.63 -7.13
C ARG A 233 0.70 -17.62 -7.25
N ILE A 234 1.40 -18.13 -6.24
CA ILE A 234 2.87 -18.10 -6.17
C ILE A 234 3.38 -19.52 -6.00
N LEU A 235 4.29 -19.94 -6.89
CA LEU A 235 5.02 -21.20 -6.76
C LEU A 235 6.47 -20.90 -6.35
N LEU A 236 6.91 -21.55 -5.27
CA LEU A 236 8.29 -21.53 -4.83
C LEU A 236 8.91 -22.91 -5.12
N MET A 237 10.06 -22.93 -5.78
CA MET A 237 10.78 -24.18 -6.10
C MET A 237 12.27 -24.09 -5.81
N GLN A 238 12.82 -25.16 -5.23
CA GLN A 238 14.24 -25.25 -4.88
C GLN A 238 15.15 -25.50 -6.10
N GLN A 239 14.68 -26.26 -7.10
CA GLN A 239 15.55 -26.87 -8.11
C GLN A 239 16.25 -25.85 -9.02
N GLN A 240 17.55 -26.07 -9.21
CA GLN A 240 18.30 -25.56 -10.36
C GLN A 240 17.93 -26.39 -11.58
N ARG A 241 17.75 -25.75 -12.75
CA ARG A 241 17.64 -26.49 -14.01
C ARG A 241 18.90 -27.36 -14.16
N GLN A 242 18.77 -28.68 -14.06
CA GLN A 242 19.84 -29.59 -14.44
C GLN A 242 19.78 -29.76 -15.96
N CYS A 243 20.65 -29.03 -16.66
CA CYS A 243 20.88 -29.29 -18.08
C CYS A 243 21.91 -30.42 -18.19
N THR A 244 21.47 -31.63 -18.54
CA THR A 244 22.39 -32.69 -18.96
C THR A 244 22.82 -32.42 -20.40
N VAL A 245 24.09 -32.05 -20.60
CA VAL A 245 24.70 -31.99 -21.93
C VAL A 245 25.06 -33.42 -22.33
N ASN A 246 24.34 -33.98 -23.30
CA ASN A 246 24.70 -35.27 -23.89
C ASN A 246 25.81 -35.07 -24.91
N ASN A 247 27.05 -35.36 -24.51
CA ASN A 247 28.25 -35.27 -25.35
C ASN A 247 28.41 -36.50 -26.28
N ALA A 248 27.32 -36.94 -26.92
CA ALA A 248 27.34 -38.15 -27.75
C ALA A 248 27.75 -37.90 -29.21
N SER A 249 27.91 -36.65 -29.68
CA SER A 249 28.28 -36.39 -31.08
C SER A 249 28.74 -34.96 -31.36
N GLY A 250 29.88 -34.50 -30.81
CA GLY A 250 30.64 -33.32 -31.29
C GLY A 250 29.93 -31.94 -31.36
N GLU A 251 28.63 -31.88 -31.10
CA GLU A 251 27.77 -30.71 -31.08
C GLU A 251 26.91 -30.77 -29.81
N PRO A 252 26.87 -29.70 -29.00
CA PRO A 252 26.05 -29.69 -27.79
C PRO A 252 24.56 -29.70 -28.17
N LYS A 253 23.90 -30.86 -27.99
CA LYS A 253 22.44 -30.97 -28.06
C LYS A 253 21.86 -30.88 -26.65
N PHE A 254 21.01 -29.88 -26.42
CA PHE A 254 20.20 -29.80 -25.20
C PHE A 254 19.08 -30.83 -25.27
N SER A 255 19.15 -31.89 -24.45
CA SER A 255 18.11 -32.93 -24.42
C SER A 255 17.38 -32.92 -23.08
N HIS A 256 16.06 -32.76 -23.17
CA HIS A 256 15.03 -32.98 -22.14
C HIS A 256 15.09 -32.14 -20.85
N ILE A 257 14.02 -31.39 -20.62
CA ILE A 257 13.66 -30.82 -19.33
C ILE A 257 12.82 -31.89 -18.62
N THR A 258 13.37 -32.51 -17.59
CA THR A 258 12.60 -33.42 -16.72
C THR A 258 12.12 -32.64 -15.51
N ILE A 259 10.81 -32.63 -15.26
CA ILE A 259 10.20 -32.09 -14.05
C ILE A 259 10.03 -33.27 -13.10
N GLY A 260 10.76 -33.28 -11.98
CA GLY A 260 10.69 -34.29 -10.93
C GLY A 260 10.54 -33.64 -9.57
#